data_AF-A0A425W0B6-F1
#
_entry.id   AF-A0A425W0B6-F1
#
_cell.length_a   1.000
_cell.length_b   1.000
_cell.length_c   1.000
_cell.angle_alpha   90.00
_cell.angle_beta   90.00
_cell.angle_gamma   90.00
#
_symmetry.space_group_name_H-M   'P 1'
#
loop_
_entity.id
_entity.type
_entity.pdbx_description
1 polymer ?
#
loop_
_entity_poly.entity_id
_entity_poly.type
_entity_poly.pdbx_seq_one_letter_code
_entity_poly.pdbx_strand_id
1 'polypeptide(L)'
;IRVQKTQITLCNRHVFSCVSFLRVRPKALMPASFFTLTFGLEHPLESARIDAKVEAYRNRWTHHVVLSDAGQIDEELLSWLREAYDFAQQKR
;
A
#
# COMPACT_ATOMS: atom_id res chain seq x y z
N ILE A 1 2.79 2.36 14.98
CA ILE A 1 3.58 1.49 14.06
C ILE A 1 3.83 0.16 14.77
N ARG A 2 3.64 -0.97 14.10
CA ARG A 2 3.93 -2.31 14.64
C ARG A 2 4.90 -3.03 13.70
N VAL A 3 6.07 -3.40 14.21
CA VAL A 3 7.12 -4.08 13.44
C VAL A 3 7.04 -5.58 13.71
N GLN A 4 6.98 -6.38 12.65
CA GLN A 4 6.96 -7.84 12.71
C GLN A 4 8.04 -8.41 11.78
N LYS A 5 8.28 -9.72 11.86
CA LYS A 5 9.37 -10.40 11.13
C LYS A 5 9.33 -10.17 9.61
N THR A 6 8.13 -10.15 9.01
CA THR A 6 7.94 -10.08 7.54
C THR A 6 7.18 -8.84 7.09
N GLN A 7 6.71 -8.01 8.02
CA GLN A 7 5.83 -6.88 7.73
C GLN A 7 5.95 -5.78 8.78
N ILE A 8 5.88 -4.53 8.34
CA ILE A 8 5.67 -3.36 9.20
C ILE A 8 4.25 -2.87 8.96
N THR A 9 3.44 -2.83 10.01
CA THR A 9 2.06 -2.37 9.95
C THR A 9 1.96 -0.93 10.43
N LEU A 10 1.39 -0.07 9.58
CA LEU A 10 1.05 1.31 9.88
C LEU A 10 -0.42 1.38 10.29
N CYS A 11 -0.64 1.76 11.55
CA CYS A 11 -1.96 1.82 12.14
C CYS A 11 -2.05 2.97 13.13
N ASN A 12 -3.26 3.53 13.26
CA ASN A 12 -3.66 4.32 14.40
C ASN A 12 -4.69 3.51 15.21
N ARG A 13 -5.97 3.91 15.23
CA ARG A 13 -7.06 3.05 15.72
C ARG A 13 -7.27 1.84 14.82
N HIS A 14 -7.23 2.06 13.50
CA HIS A 14 -7.32 1.03 12.47
C HIS A 14 -6.05 0.97 11.63
N VAL A 15 -5.80 -0.18 11.01
CA VAL A 15 -4.71 -0.35 10.03
C VAL A 15 -5.08 0.41 8.76
N PHE A 16 -4.15 1.19 8.24
CA PHE A 16 -4.31 1.96 7.00
C PHE A 16 -3.29 1.57 5.93
N SER A 17 -2.11 1.09 6.33
CA SER A 17 -1.07 0.69 5.39
C SER A 17 -0.13 -0.38 5.99
N CYS A 18 0.49 -1.17 5.13
CA CYS A 18 1.45 -2.22 5.48
C CYS A 18 2.62 -2.20 4.52
N VAL A 19 3.84 -2.34 5.04
CA VAL A 19 5.07 -2.51 4.25
C VAL A 19 5.52 -3.96 4.42
N SER A 20 5.74 -4.68 3.32
CA SER A 20 6.12 -6.10 3.35
C SER A 20 7.04 -6.47 2.19
N PHE A 21 7.46 -7.74 2.14
CA PHE A 21 8.18 -8.32 1.00
C PHE A 21 7.27 -9.09 0.03
N LEU A 22 5.97 -8.79 0.02
CA LEU A 22 5.00 -9.44 -0.86
C LEU A 22 5.37 -9.21 -2.34
N ARG A 23 5.51 -10.28 -3.12
CA ARG A 23 5.77 -10.17 -4.56
C ARG A 23 4.45 -10.08 -5.31
N VAL A 24 4.19 -8.91 -5.89
CA VAL A 24 2.95 -8.64 -6.64
C VAL A 24 3.16 -8.61 -8.16
N ARG A 25 4.42 -8.58 -8.62
CA ARG A 25 4.79 -8.77 -10.03
C ARG A 25 5.35 -10.18 -10.28
N PRO A 26 5.36 -10.67 -11.52
CA PRO A 26 6.14 -11.85 -11.91
C PRO A 26 7.62 -11.71 -11.48
N LYS A 27 8.24 -12.84 -11.11
CA LYS A 27 9.63 -12.86 -10.57
C LYS A 27 10.64 -12.13 -11.47
N ALA A 28 10.48 -12.21 -12.79
CA ALA A 28 11.37 -11.57 -13.76
C ALA A 28 11.28 -10.03 -13.76
N LEU A 29 10.17 -9.46 -13.26
CA LEU A 29 9.92 -8.01 -13.23
C LEU A 29 10.05 -7.42 -11.82
N MET A 30 10.37 -8.25 -10.83
CA MET A 30 10.61 -7.78 -9.46
C MET A 30 12.03 -7.22 -9.33
N PRO A 31 12.20 -6.03 -8.74
CA PRO A 31 13.52 -5.51 -8.40
C PRO A 31 14.26 -6.42 -7.41
N ALA A 32 15.59 -6.38 -7.42
CA ALA A 32 16.42 -7.18 -6.50
C ALA A 32 16.23 -6.77 -5.03
N SER A 33 16.12 -5.47 -4.78
CA SER A 33 15.79 -4.89 -3.48
C SER A 33 14.49 -4.12 -3.62
N PHE A 34 13.48 -4.50 -2.85
CA PHE A 34 12.17 -3.88 -2.89
C PHE A 34 11.43 -4.01 -1.56
N PHE A 35 10.45 -3.14 -1.40
CA PHE A 35 9.34 -3.33 -0.48
C PHE A 35 8.04 -3.18 -1.25
N THR A 36 7.00 -3.84 -0.79
CA THR A 36 5.64 -3.67 -1.28
C THR A 36 4.85 -2.91 -0.23
N LEU A 37 4.47 -1.70 -0.58
CA LEU A 37 3.56 -0.86 0.18
C LEU A 37 2.13 -1.26 -0.18
N THR A 38 1.36 -1.62 0.82
CA THR A 38 -0.05 -1.96 0.69
C THR A 38 -0.87 -0.92 1.43
N PHE A 39 -1.91 -0.40 0.83
CA PHE A 39 -2.84 0.52 1.47
C PHE A 39 -4.24 0.30 0.92
N GLY A 40 -5.26 0.80 1.63
CA GLY A 40 -6.64 0.62 1.20
C GLY A 40 -7.40 1.94 1.15
N LEU A 41 -8.18 2.10 0.08
CA LEU A 41 -9.00 3.29 -0.21
C LEU A 41 -10.45 2.89 -0.48
N GLU A 42 -11.34 3.87 -0.54
CA GLU A 42 -12.74 3.64 -0.88
C GLU A 42 -12.99 3.44 -2.38
N HIS A 43 -12.03 3.81 -3.22
CA HIS A 43 -12.14 3.75 -4.68
C HIS A 43 -10.90 3.11 -5.32
N PRO A 44 -11.01 2.62 -6.57
CA PRO A 44 -9.83 2.18 -7.31
C PRO A 44 -8.93 3.37 -7.63
N LEU A 45 -7.63 3.10 -7.73
CA LEU A 45 -6.66 4.05 -8.29
C LEU A 45 -6.22 3.52 -9.64
N GLU A 46 -6.22 4.40 -10.62
CA GLU A 46 -5.68 4.17 -11.96
C GLU A 46 -4.36 4.96 -12.07
N SER A 47 -3.29 4.40 -11.51
CA SER A 47 -1.94 4.96 -11.67
C SER A 47 -1.01 3.84 -12.12
N ALA A 48 -0.07 4.16 -13.00
CA ALA A 48 0.96 3.21 -13.48
C ALA A 48 1.87 2.71 -12.34
N ARG A 49 1.85 3.37 -11.17
CA ARG A 49 2.55 2.95 -9.96
C ARG A 49 1.85 1.82 -9.20
N ILE A 50 0.55 1.61 -9.45
CA ILE A 50 -0.21 0.54 -8.79
C ILE A 50 0.06 -0.77 -9.51
N ASP A 51 0.75 -1.67 -8.83
CA ASP A 51 1.16 -2.97 -9.38
C ASP A 51 0.05 -4.02 -9.31
N ALA A 52 -0.77 -3.93 -8.27
CA ALA A 52 -1.96 -4.74 -8.12
C ALA A 52 -3.01 -3.95 -7.36
N LYS A 53 -4.27 -4.12 -7.75
CA LYS A 53 -5.41 -3.64 -6.99
C LYS A 53 -6.50 -4.69 -6.97
N VAL A 54 -7.18 -4.80 -5.85
CA VAL A 54 -8.26 -5.75 -5.64
C VAL A 54 -9.37 -5.05 -4.88
N GLU A 55 -10.60 -5.19 -5.36
CA GLU A 55 -11.79 -4.83 -4.59
C GLU A 55 -12.12 -6.00 -3.65
N ALA A 56 -11.89 -5.82 -2.36
CA ALA A 56 -12.20 -6.84 -1.37
C ALA A 56 -13.71 -6.90 -1.10
N TYR A 57 -14.36 -5.72 -1.07
CA TYR A 57 -15.80 -5.52 -0.93
C TYR A 57 -16.17 -4.19 -1.61
N ARG A 58 -17.47 -3.95 -1.84
CA ARG A 58 -17.96 -2.67 -2.39
C ARG A 58 -17.33 -1.48 -1.66
N ASN A 59 -16.67 -0.61 -2.42
CA ASN A 59 -15.98 0.58 -1.94
C ASN A 59 -14.85 0.27 -0.93
N ARG A 60 -14.19 -0.88 -1.07
CA ARG A 60 -13.00 -1.26 -0.28
C ARG A 60 -11.97 -1.86 -1.20
N TRP A 61 -11.08 -0.99 -1.65
CA TRP A 61 -10.00 -1.33 -2.56
C TRP A 61 -8.70 -1.49 -1.77
N THR A 62 -7.93 -2.50 -2.11
CA THR A 62 -6.57 -2.72 -1.62
C THR A 62 -5.62 -2.55 -2.78
N HIS A 63 -4.59 -1.75 -2.60
CA HIS A 63 -3.60 -1.40 -3.61
C HIS A 63 -2.22 -1.81 -3.15
N HIS A 64 -1.41 -2.30 -4.09
CA HIS A 64 -0.03 -2.68 -3.87
C HIS A 64 0.88 -1.86 -4.79
N VAL A 65 1.93 -1.29 -4.21
CA VAL A 65 2.97 -0.52 -4.91
C VAL A 65 4.32 -1.11 -4.54
N VAL A 66 5.10 -1.51 -5.53
CA VAL A 66 6.49 -1.96 -5.37
C VAL A 66 7.40 -0.75 -5.42
N LEU A 67 8.13 -0.55 -4.32
CA LEU A 67 9.13 0.50 -4.14
C LEU A 67 10.52 -0.15 -4.12
N SER A 68 11.41 0.30 -5.00
CA SER A 68 12.81 -0.11 -5.06
C SER A 68 13.79 1.02 -4.72
N ASP A 69 13.32 2.27 -4.75
CA ASP A 69 14.14 3.44 -4.46
C ASP A 69 13.40 4.42 -3.52
N ALA A 70 14.17 5.14 -2.70
CA ALA A 70 13.62 6.11 -1.76
C ALA A 70 12.96 7.32 -2.46
N GLY A 71 13.42 7.70 -3.65
CA GLY A 71 12.86 8.77 -4.45
C GLY A 71 11.45 8.48 -4.99
N GLN A 72 10.99 7.22 -4.91
CA GLN A 72 9.60 6.87 -5.22
C GLN A 72 8.63 7.22 -4.09
N ILE A 73 9.15 7.61 -2.92
CA ILE A 73 8.36 8.13 -1.79
C ILE A 73 8.21 9.64 -1.98
N ASP A 74 7.36 10.01 -2.93
CA ASP A 74 7.06 11.39 -3.27
C ASP A 74 5.69 11.84 -2.75
N GLU A 75 5.34 13.09 -3.03
CA GLU A 75 4.09 13.70 -2.60
C GLU A 75 2.85 12.95 -3.10
N GLU A 76 2.91 12.38 -4.31
CA GLU A 76 1.83 11.57 -4.86
C GLU A 76 1.58 10.34 -3.98
N LEU A 77 2.62 9.54 -3.70
CA LEU A 77 2.49 8.37 -2.83
C LEU A 77 2.03 8.74 -1.42
N LEU A 78 2.58 9.83 -0.86
CA LEU A 78 2.22 10.30 0.48
C LEU A 78 0.76 10.78 0.55
N SER A 79 0.23 11.36 -0.54
CA SER A 79 -1.17 11.77 -0.63
C SER A 79 -2.13 10.57 -0.55
N TRP A 80 -1.82 9.46 -1.24
CA TRP A 80 -2.62 8.24 -1.14
C TRP A 80 -2.54 7.61 0.26
N LEU A 81 -1.39 7.68 0.92
CA LEU A 81 -1.25 7.21 2.30
C LEU A 81 -2.04 8.06 3.29
N ARG A 82 -2.11 9.37 3.08
CA ARG A 82 -2.95 10.29 3.86
C ARG A 82 -4.43 9.94 3.67
N GLU A 83 -4.86 9.72 2.44
CA GLU A 83 -6.23 9.31 2.13
C GLU A 83 -6.57 7.95 2.77
N ALA A 84 -5.67 6.96 2.68
CA ALA A 84 -5.85 5.67 3.33
C ALA A 84 -5.94 5.78 4.85
N TYR A 85 -5.19 6.70 5.45
CA TYR A 85 -5.28 7.02 6.86
C TYR A 85 -6.68 7.58 7.22
N ASP A 86 -7.17 8.55 6.46
CA ASP A 86 -8.48 9.16 6.71
C ASP A 86 -9.62 8.14 6.52
N PHE A 87 -9.55 7.33 5.46
CA PHE A 87 -10.47 6.23 5.22
C PHE A 87 -10.47 5.21 6.35
N ALA A 88 -9.30 4.85 6.88
CA ALA A 88 -9.21 3.93 8.01
C ALA A 88 -9.85 4.49 9.29
N GLN A 89 -9.80 5.81 9.49
CA GLN A 89 -10.38 6.48 10.66
C GLN A 89 -11.91 6.56 10.60
N GLN A 90 -12.50 6.49 9.41
CA GLN A 90 -13.96 6.47 9.23
C GLN A 90 -14.60 5.11 9.56
N LYS A 91 -13.79 4.05 9.73
CA LYS A 91 -14.27 2.73 10.14
C LYS A 91 -14.82 2.83 11.58
N ARG A 92 -16.08 2.44 11.77
CA ARG A 92 -16.73 2.36 13.09
C ARG A 92 -16.44 1.02 13.76
#